data_AF-A0A3A9A4X7-F1
#
_entry.id   AF-A0A3A9A4X7-F1
#
_cell.length_a   1.000
_cell.length_b   1.000
_cell.length_c   1.000
_cell.angle_alpha   90.00
_cell.angle_beta   90.00
_cell.angle_gamma   90.00
#
_symmetry.space_group_name_H-M   'P 1'
#
loop_
_entity.id
_entity.type
_entity.pdbx_description
1 polymer ?
#
loop_
_entity_poly.entity_id
_entity_poly.type
_entity_poly.pdbx_seq_one_letter_code
_entity_poly.pdbx_strand_id
1 'polypeptide(L)' 'MTEKEMIQKNIEEFSRLQSYMIVAEKDSESYKRMKDRYIELKVILTAFGINLTELDKIKE' A
#
# COMPACT_ATOMS: atom_id res chain seq x y z
N MET A 1 -14.87 13.04 7.62
CA MET A 1 -14.20 12.49 6.44
C MET A 1 -15.19 11.60 5.73
N THR A 2 -15.47 11.88 4.46
CA THR A 2 -16.36 11.04 3.65
C THR A 2 -15.65 9.75 3.26
N GLU A 3 -16.43 8.74 2.85
CA GLU A 3 -15.88 7.48 2.33
C GLU A 3 -14.89 7.73 1.17
N LYS A 4 -15.24 8.64 0.25
CA LYS A 4 -14.38 9.02 -0.88
C LYS A 4 -13.05 9.60 -0.44
N GLU A 5 -13.06 10.50 0.55
CA GLU A 5 -11.83 11.07 1.12
C GLU A 5 -10.97 10.02 1.81
N MET A 6 -11.59 9.04 2.48
CA MET A 6 -10.88 7.94 3.14
C MET A 6 -10.21 7.02 2.11
N ILE A 7 -10.94 6.64 1.05
CA ILE A 7 -10.39 5.83 -0.05
C ILE A 7 -9.23 6.56 -0.72
N GLN A 8 -9.39 7.85 -1.03
CA GLN A 8 -8.31 8.66 -1.61
C GLN A 8 -7.05 8.62 -0.74
N LYS A 9 -7.18 8.84 0.58
CA LYS A 9 -6.04 8.76 1.51
C LYS A 9 -5.38 7.40 1.53
N ASN A 10 -6.14 6.30 1.52
CA ASN A 10 -5.58 4.96 1.48
C ASN A 10 -4.81 4.70 0.16
N ILE A 11 -5.30 5.20 -0.97
CA ILE A 11 -4.59 5.11 -2.26
C ILE A 11 -3.27 5.90 -2.22
N GLU A 12 -3.30 7.13 -1.69
CA GLU A 12 -2.10 7.97 -1.53
C GLU A 12 -1.07 7.31 -0.58
N GLU A 13 -1.53 6.75 0.54
CA GLU A 13 -0.69 6.01 1.48
C GLU A 13 -0.07 4.77 0.83
N PHE A 14 -0.86 4.00 0.08
CA PHE A 14 -0.39 2.81 -0.63
C PHE A 14 0.70 3.13 -1.65
N SER A 15 0.53 4.20 -2.43
CA SER A 15 1.55 4.66 -3.38
C SER A 15 2.83 5.12 -2.69
N ARG A 16 2.71 5.88 -1.60
CA ARG A 16 3.85 6.40 -0.83
C ARG A 16 4.63 5.29 -0.13
N LEU A 17 3.94 4.34 0.50
CA LEU A 17 4.56 3.21 1.18
C LEU A 17 5.38 2.37 0.21
N GLN A 18 4.82 2.05 -0.95
CA GLN A 18 5.55 1.31 -1.98
C GLN A 18 6.79 2.05 -2.46
N SER A 19 6.75 3.39 -2.53
CA SER A 19 7.93 4.19 -2.89
C SER A 19 9.07 4.02 -1.90
N TYR A 20 8.77 3.88 -0.61
CA TYR A 20 9.77 3.57 0.42
C TYR A 20 10.25 2.12 0.35
N MET A 21 9.34 1.18 0.10
CA MET A 21 9.69 -0.23 -0.06
C MET A 21 10.63 -0.47 -1.24
N ILE A 22 10.43 0.21 -2.37
CA ILE A 22 11.26 0.07 -3.58
C ILE A 22 12.74 0.39 -3.29
N VAL A 23 13.02 1.34 -2.41
CA VAL A 23 14.39 1.80 -2.12
C VAL A 23 14.98 1.18 -0.85
N ALA A 24 14.19 0.41 -0.09
CA ALA A 24 14.64 -0.23 1.13
C ALA A 24 15.28 -1.60 0.86
N GLU A 25 16.24 -1.98 1.71
CA GLU A 25 16.84 -3.31 1.68
C GLU A 25 15.81 -4.37 2.09
N LYS A 26 15.57 -5.36 1.22
CA LYS A 26 14.45 -6.33 1.36
C LYS A 26 14.43 -7.11 2.67
N ASP A 27 15.60 -7.45 3.20
CA ASP A 27 15.70 -8.25 4.43
C ASP A 27 15.74 -7.41 5.72
N SER A 28 15.76 -6.08 5.57
CA SER A 28 15.76 -5.16 6.70
C SER A 28 14.46 -5.27 7.51
N GLU A 29 14.58 -5.05 8.81
CA GLU A 29 13.43 -4.94 9.71
C GLU A 29 12.45 -3.85 9.24
N SER A 30 12.97 -2.75 8.69
CA SER A 30 12.17 -1.67 8.11
C SER A 30 11.33 -2.13 6.93
N TYR A 31 11.90 -2.90 5.99
CA TYR A 31 11.16 -3.44 4.86
C TYR A 31 10.06 -4.39 5.30
N LYS A 32 10.36 -5.30 6.25
CA LYS A 32 9.38 -6.25 6.80
C LYS A 32 8.17 -5.52 7.41
N ARG A 33 8.40 -4.49 8.21
CA ARG A 33 7.31 -3.67 8.78
C ARG A 33 6.51 -2.91 7.72
N MET A 34 7.18 -2.40 6.68
CA MET A 34 6.47 -1.78 5.56
C MET A 34 5.63 -2.79 4.77
N LYS A 35 6.14 -4.02 4.60
CA LYS A 35 5.41 -5.10 3.93
C LYS A 35 4.12 -5.45 4.66
N ASP A 36 4.13 -5.51 5.98
CA ASP A 36 2.91 -5.73 6.77
C ASP A 36 1.86 -4.66 6.46
N ARG A 37 2.25 -3.38 6.49
CA ARG A 37 1.35 -2.26 6.17
C ARG A 37 0.88 -2.27 4.71
N TYR A 38 1.74 -2.70 3.79
CA TYR A 38 1.40 -2.83 2.36
C TYR A 38 0.32 -3.90 2.15
N ILE A 39 0.42 -5.03 2.87
CA ILE A 39 -0.60 -6.09 2.85
C ILE A 39 -1.92 -5.58 3.43
N GLU A 40 -1.90 -4.90 4.57
CA GLU A 40 -3.10 -4.29 5.17
C GLU A 40 -3.82 -3.35 4.19
N LEU A 41 -3.07 -2.46 3.54
CA LEU A 41 -3.63 -1.53 2.55
C LEU A 41 -4.18 -2.25 1.32
N LYS A 42 -3.52 -3.32 0.83
CA LYS A 42 -4.07 -4.16 -0.26
C LYS A 42 -5.41 -4.76 0.09
N VAL A 43 -5.54 -5.31 1.30
CA VAL A 43 -6.80 -5.90 1.79
C VAL A 43 -7.88 -4.82 1.87
N ILE A 44 -7.58 -3.68 2.48
CA ILE A 44 -8.53 -2.57 2.65
C ILE A 44 -9.03 -2.06 1.30
N LEU A 45 -8.10 -1.74 0.37
CA LEU A 45 -8.46 -1.19 -0.94
C LEU A 45 -9.23 -2.21 -1.79
N THR A 46 -8.87 -3.49 -1.71
CA THR A 46 -9.60 -4.57 -2.39
C THR A 46 -11.01 -4.74 -1.82
N ALA A 47 -11.17 -4.65 -0.50
CA ALA A 47 -12.50 -4.69 0.15
C ALA A 47 -13.40 -3.51 -0.28
N PHE A 48 -12.81 -2.36 -0.60
CA PHE A 48 -13.50 -1.22 -1.20
C PHE A 48 -13.72 -1.33 -2.73
N GLY A 49 -13.37 -2.47 -3.34
CA GLY A 49 -13.55 -2.70 -4.78
C GLY A 49 -12.58 -1.92 -5.67
N ILE A 50 -11.47 -1.41 -5.11
CA ILE A 50 -10.46 -0.69 -5.88
C ILE A 50 -9.60 -1.68 -6.66
N ASN A 51 -9.47 -1.47 -7.98
CA ASN A 51 -8.56 -2.25 -8.81
C ASN A 51 -7.11 -1.80 -8.57
N LEU A 52 -6.27 -2.71 -8.07
CA LEU A 52 -4.87 -2.45 -7.76
C LEU A 52 -3.89 -2.78 -8.89
N THR A 53 -4.34 -3.28 -10.04
CA THR A 53 -3.47 -3.79 -11.12
C THR A 53 -2.35 -2.81 -11.51
N GLU A 54 -2.66 -1.52 -11.64
CA GLU A 54 -1.70 -0.46 -11.99
C GLU A 54 -1.09 0.22 -10.75
N LEU A 55 -1.71 0.03 -9.57
CA LEU A 55 -1.27 0.67 -8.32
C LEU A 55 -0.23 -0.18 -7.57
N ASP A 56 -0.27 -1.50 -7.73
CA ASP A 56 0.64 -2.44 -7.10
C ASP A 56 1.95 -2.59 -7.91
N LYS A 57 2.98 -1.89 -7.43
CA LYS A 57 4.33 -1.86 -7.99
C LYS A 57 5.24 -2.93 -7.40
N ILE A 58 5.01 -3.33 -6.15
CA ILE A 58 5.86 -4.30 -5.44
C ILE A 58 5.60 -5.72 -5.96
N LYS A 59 4.33 -6.05 -6.27
CA LYS A 59 3.92 -7.35 -6.83
C LYS A 59 4.36 -8.55 -5.99
N GLU A 60 4.49 -8.34 -4.68
CA GLU A 60 4.61 -9.38 -3.66
C GLU A 60 3.26 -9.71 -3.01
#